data_AF-A0A3S7GXY5-F1
#
_entry.id   AF-A0A3S7GXY5-F1
#
_cell.length_a   1.000
_cell.length_b   1.000
_cell.length_c   1.000
_cell.angle_alpha   90.00
_cell.angle_beta   90.00
_cell.angle_gamma   90.00
#
_symmetry.space_group_name_H-M   'P 1'
#
loop_
_entity.id
_entity.type
_entity.pdbx_description
1 polymer ?
#
loop_
_entity_poly.entity_id
_entity_poly.type
_entity_poly.pdbx_seq_one_letter_code
_entity_poly.pdbx_strand_id
1 'polypeptide(L)'
;MLNIKDQNYFKRAIKIFILSTMLLLVTIPIALFFHPSEEFIKQLGSNSPESVSKTQGLKKVWGFIQNNGFHVPIQMLLLALIPIPFLYTLNLIVSLIIPGILFGFFIHFDTYKGLTSLIAYIPHYTLEMMSFCIFTSGLYMLNKSILRKITNLFRKEKKQNYSFKLSLINLLKAYLFVCLPLVILAAFTETYIADMLLNLMN
;
A
#
# COMPACT_ATOMS: atom_id res chain seq x y z
N MET A 1 5.12 -10.71 -22.70
CA MET A 1 4.05 -10.83 -21.70
C MET A 1 4.64 -11.38 -20.40
N LEU A 2 4.46 -10.71 -19.26
CA LEU A 2 4.96 -11.17 -17.96
C LEU A 2 4.43 -12.58 -17.67
N ASN A 3 5.26 -13.61 -17.83
CA ASN A 3 4.85 -14.99 -17.61
C ASN A 3 4.84 -15.31 -16.11
N ILE A 4 3.80 -14.81 -15.43
CA ILE A 4 3.43 -15.14 -14.04
C ILE A 4 2.59 -16.41 -14.08
N LYS A 5 3.08 -17.50 -13.46
CA LYS A 5 2.42 -18.81 -13.57
C LYS A 5 1.22 -19.01 -12.62
N ASP A 6 0.93 -18.04 -11.75
CA ASP A 6 -0.26 -18.07 -10.89
C ASP A 6 -1.44 -17.40 -11.60
N GLN A 7 -2.40 -18.19 -12.07
CA GLN A 7 -3.58 -17.70 -12.77
C GLN A 7 -4.46 -16.78 -11.91
N ASN A 8 -4.42 -16.92 -10.58
CA ASN A 8 -5.22 -16.12 -9.66
C ASN A 8 -4.48 -14.88 -9.15
N TYR A 9 -3.26 -14.61 -9.63
CA TYR A 9 -2.41 -13.55 -9.09
C TYR A 9 -3.07 -12.18 -9.13
N PHE A 10 -3.51 -11.73 -10.31
CA PHE A 10 -4.15 -10.43 -10.47
C PHE A 10 -5.59 -10.41 -9.93
N LYS A 11 -6.34 -11.52 -10.04
CA LYS A 11 -7.68 -11.63 -9.46
C LYS A 11 -7.66 -11.46 -7.94
N ARG A 12 -6.64 -12.03 -7.27
CA ARG A 12 -6.41 -11.86 -5.84
C ARG A 12 -6.01 -10.43 -5.51
N ALA A 13 -5.12 -9.81 -6.30
CA ALA A 13 -4.75 -8.41 -6.12
C ALA A 13 -5.97 -7.46 -6.22
N ILE A 14 -6.83 -7.63 -7.22
CA ILE A 14 -8.05 -6.82 -7.38
C ILE A 14 -8.99 -6.97 -6.18
N LYS A 15 -9.19 -8.20 -5.67
CA LYS A 15 -10.01 -8.41 -4.47
C LYS A 15 -9.43 -7.70 -3.24
N ILE A 16 -8.11 -7.76 -3.07
CA ILE A 16 -7.42 -7.05 -1.98
C ILE A 16 -7.57 -5.53 -2.17
N PHE A 17 -7.47 -5.03 -3.40
CA PHE A 17 -7.67 -3.61 -3.72
C PHE A 17 -9.08 -3.14 -3.35
N ILE A 18 -10.13 -3.86 -3.78
CA ILE A 18 -11.52 -3.55 -3.43
C ILE A 18 -11.71 -3.51 -1.91
N LEU A 19 -11.21 -4.51 -1.19
CA LEU A 19 -11.29 -4.57 0.27
C LEU A 19 -10.54 -3.39 0.92
N SER A 20 -9.37 -3.04 0.38
CA SER A 20 -8.54 -1.93 0.86
C SER A 20 -9.24 -0.59 0.68
N THR A 21 -9.89 -0.38 -0.47
CA THR A 21 -10.69 0.82 -0.73
C THR A 21 -11.92 0.89 0.17
N MET A 22 -12.61 -0.22 0.40
CA MET A 22 -13.70 -0.27 1.38
C MET A 22 -13.21 0.11 2.78
N LEU A 23 -12.04 -0.39 3.21
CA LEU A 23 -11.47 -0.06 4.51
C LEU A 23 -11.10 1.43 4.62
N LEU A 24 -10.52 2.02 3.56
CA LEU A 24 -10.25 3.46 3.52
C LEU A 24 -11.55 4.27 3.70
N LEU A 25 -12.59 3.92 2.92
CA LEU A 25 -13.89 4.61 2.95
C LEU A 25 -14.63 4.48 4.28
N VAL A 26 -14.39 3.41 5.05
CA VAL A 26 -14.91 3.26 6.41
C VAL A 26 -14.08 4.04 7.42
N THR A 27 -12.77 4.18 7.20
CA THR A 27 -11.87 4.88 8.12
C THR A 27 -12.15 6.39 8.18
N ILE A 28 -12.42 7.01 7.03
CA ILE A 28 -12.73 8.45 6.90
C ILE A 28 -13.92 8.88 7.80
N PRO A 29 -15.12 8.28 7.69
CA PRO A 29 -16.26 8.67 8.51
C PRO A 29 -16.08 8.35 9.99
N ILE A 30 -15.35 7.27 10.33
CA ILE A 30 -14.99 7.00 11.73
C ILE A 30 -14.15 8.15 12.28
N ALA A 31 -13.17 8.63 11.54
CA ALA A 31 -12.29 9.72 11.95
C ALA A 31 -13.03 11.07 12.13
N LEU A 32 -14.15 11.30 11.43
CA LEU A 32 -14.98 12.52 11.60
C LEU A 32 -15.59 12.67 13.00
N PHE A 33 -15.80 11.57 13.72
CA PHE A 33 -16.35 11.59 15.08
C PHE A 33 -15.30 11.96 16.15
N PHE A 34 -14.02 12.01 15.79
CA PHE A 34 -12.95 12.39 16.69
C PHE A 34 -12.59 13.86 16.50
N HIS A 35 -12.26 14.51 17.60
CA HIS A 35 -11.78 15.90 17.62
C HIS A 35 -10.26 15.88 17.87
N PRO A 36 -9.42 15.79 16.82
CA PRO A 36 -7.98 15.73 17.00
C PRO A 36 -7.44 17.09 17.46
N SER A 37 -6.38 17.08 18.27
CA SER A 37 -5.57 18.29 18.47
C SER A 37 -4.71 18.57 17.24
N GLU A 38 -4.37 19.84 16.98
CA GLU A 38 -3.44 20.19 15.90
C GLU A 38 -2.09 19.48 16.05
N GLU A 39 -1.64 19.25 17.29
CA GLU A 39 -0.40 18.54 17.58
C GLU A 39 -0.47 17.08 17.15
N PHE A 40 -1.61 16.41 17.35
CA PHE A 40 -1.81 15.04 16.89
C PHE A 40 -1.75 14.92 15.35
N ILE A 41 -2.30 15.91 14.63
CA ILE A 41 -2.24 15.97 13.16
C ILE A 41 -0.80 16.19 12.69
N LYS A 42 -0.07 17.11 13.34
CA LYS A 42 1.34 17.37 13.04
C LYS A 42 2.18 16.11 13.25
N GLN A 43 1.95 15.36 14.34
CA GLN A 43 2.64 14.09 14.60
C GLN A 43 2.32 13.01 13.56
N LEU A 44 1.05 12.89 13.15
CA LEU A 44 0.64 11.97 12.08
C LEU A 44 1.31 12.32 10.74
N GLY A 45 1.40 13.61 10.40
CA GLY A 45 2.06 14.10 9.19
C GLY A 45 3.59 14.02 9.23
N SER A 46 4.21 14.25 10.39
CA SER A 46 5.66 14.29 10.58
C SER A 46 6.33 12.91 10.60
N ASN A 47 5.54 11.83 10.71
CA ASN A 47 6.04 10.46 10.54
C ASN A 47 6.43 10.15 9.07
N SER A 48 6.13 11.06 8.15
CA SER A 48 6.66 11.02 6.79
C SER A 48 8.16 11.38 6.79
N PRO A 49 9.04 10.63 6.10
CA PRO A 49 10.45 10.95 6.01
C PRO A 49 10.68 12.42 5.62
N GLU A 50 11.71 13.09 6.18
CA GLU A 50 12.01 14.50 5.85
C GLU A 50 12.19 14.74 4.34
N SER A 51 12.65 13.71 3.62
CA SER A 51 12.75 13.72 2.16
C SER A 51 11.40 13.89 1.45
N VAL A 52 10.28 13.59 2.10
CA VAL A 52 8.91 13.73 1.57
C VAL A 52 8.23 14.98 2.10
N SER A 53 8.44 15.35 3.38
CA SER A 53 7.72 16.43 4.04
C SER A 53 8.32 17.83 3.85
N LYS A 54 9.62 17.96 3.52
CA LYS A 54 10.33 19.26 3.40
C LYS A 54 10.91 19.52 2.01
N THR A 55 10.64 18.68 1.02
CA THR A 55 11.23 18.81 -0.32
C THR A 55 10.18 18.99 -1.42
N GLN A 56 10.57 19.62 -2.52
CA GLN A 56 9.71 19.87 -3.68
C GLN A 56 10.30 19.25 -4.96
N GLY A 57 9.45 19.10 -5.97
CA GLY A 57 9.83 18.57 -7.28
C GLY A 57 10.43 17.16 -7.22
N LEU A 58 11.49 16.91 -8.00
CA LEU A 58 12.09 15.57 -8.14
C LEU A 58 12.65 14.99 -6.83
N LYS A 59 13.04 15.84 -5.87
CA LYS A 59 13.46 15.36 -4.54
C LYS A 59 12.30 14.71 -3.78
N LYS A 60 11.10 15.29 -3.87
CA LYS A 60 9.87 14.74 -3.27
C LYS A 60 9.49 13.41 -3.93
N VAL A 61 9.54 13.38 -5.27
CA VAL A 61 9.33 12.15 -6.07
C VAL A 61 10.29 11.04 -5.62
N TRP A 62 11.58 11.35 -5.51
CA TRP A 62 12.57 10.37 -5.07
C TRP A 62 12.30 9.89 -3.64
N GLY A 63 11.92 10.77 -2.73
CA GLY A 63 11.52 10.40 -1.37
C GLY A 63 10.36 9.40 -1.35
N PHE A 64 9.32 9.61 -2.16
CA PHE A 64 8.22 8.66 -2.32
C PHE A 64 8.69 7.32 -2.91
N ILE A 65 9.54 7.33 -3.94
CA ILE A 65 10.10 6.11 -4.52
C ILE A 65 10.91 5.33 -3.47
N GLN A 66 11.73 6.00 -2.66
CA GLN A 66 12.50 5.34 -1.60
C GLN A 66 11.59 4.68 -0.56
N ASN A 67 10.60 5.43 -0.06
CA ASN A 67 9.72 4.93 0.99
C ASN A 67 8.76 3.85 0.48
N ASN A 68 7.99 4.17 -0.56
CA ASN A 68 6.88 3.33 -1.02
C ASN A 68 7.35 2.31 -2.07
N GLY A 69 8.46 2.57 -2.75
CA GLY A 69 9.02 1.65 -3.75
C GLY A 69 9.94 0.62 -3.14
N PHE A 70 10.66 0.94 -2.07
CA PHE A 70 11.66 0.05 -1.47
C PHE A 70 11.38 -0.26 -0.01
N HIS A 71 11.33 0.75 0.87
CA HIS A 71 11.25 0.52 2.31
C HIS A 71 10.00 -0.29 2.71
N VAL A 72 8.81 0.13 2.27
CA VAL A 72 7.55 -0.56 2.55
C VAL A 72 7.53 -1.98 1.95
N PRO A 73 7.84 -2.21 0.66
CA PRO A 73 7.90 -3.57 0.10
C PRO A 73 8.93 -4.49 0.78
N ILE A 74 10.09 -3.97 1.20
CA ILE A 74 11.09 -4.76 1.93
C ILE A 74 10.52 -5.20 3.28
N GLN A 75 9.89 -4.30 4.03
CA GLN A 75 9.24 -4.66 5.30
C GLN A 75 8.15 -5.71 5.10
N MET A 76 7.29 -5.54 4.10
CA MET A 76 6.26 -6.52 3.75
C MET A 76 6.86 -7.90 3.40
N LEU A 77 7.97 -7.92 2.66
CA LEU A 77 8.67 -9.15 2.32
C LEU A 77 9.22 -9.85 3.57
N LEU A 78 9.90 -9.12 4.46
CA LEU A 78 10.43 -9.67 5.72
C LEU A 78 9.32 -10.27 6.57
N LEU A 79 8.20 -9.57 6.73
CA LEU A 79 7.02 -10.07 7.46
C LEU A 79 6.39 -11.29 6.78
N ALA A 80 6.44 -11.40 5.45
CA ALA A 80 5.90 -12.54 4.72
C ALA A 80 6.72 -13.82 4.89
N LEU A 81 8.01 -13.69 5.22
CA LEU A 81 8.89 -14.83 5.49
C LEU A 81 8.63 -15.44 6.87
N ILE A 82 8.08 -14.65 7.80
CA ILE A 82 7.62 -15.15 9.11
C ILE A 82 6.39 -16.04 8.86
N PRO A 83 6.35 -17.29 9.39
CA PRO A 83 5.28 -18.25 9.11
C PRO A 83 3.98 -17.95 9.89
N ILE A 84 3.61 -16.67 9.99
CA ILE A 84 2.35 -16.19 10.52
C ILE A 84 1.48 -15.76 9.33
N PRO A 85 0.29 -16.36 9.14
CA PRO A 85 -0.59 -15.98 8.05
C PRO A 85 -0.91 -14.48 8.07
N PHE A 86 -0.83 -13.84 6.90
CA PHE A 86 -1.22 -12.43 6.69
C PHE A 86 -0.42 -11.37 7.47
N LEU A 87 0.65 -11.71 8.18
CA LEU A 87 1.43 -10.71 8.92
C LEU A 87 1.94 -9.56 8.03
N TYR A 88 2.30 -9.87 6.79
CA TYR A 88 2.74 -8.90 5.78
C TYR A 88 1.68 -7.89 5.31
N THR A 89 0.40 -8.09 5.65
CA THR A 89 -0.66 -7.12 5.31
C THR A 89 -0.70 -5.94 6.28
N LEU A 90 0.06 -5.97 7.38
CA LEU A 90 0.11 -4.87 8.34
C LEU A 90 0.51 -3.55 7.68
N ASN A 91 1.57 -3.55 6.87
CA ASN A 91 2.00 -2.36 6.13
C ASN A 91 0.91 -1.83 5.20
N LEU A 92 0.21 -2.72 4.48
CA LEU A 92 -0.92 -2.34 3.62
C LEU A 92 -2.03 -1.67 4.45
N ILE A 93 -2.37 -2.24 5.61
CA ILE A 93 -3.39 -1.68 6.50
C ILE A 93 -2.98 -0.30 7.01
N VAL A 94 -1.73 -0.13 7.44
CA VAL A 94 -1.20 1.16 7.93
C VAL A 94 -1.23 2.22 6.83
N SER A 95 -0.82 1.87 5.60
CA SER A 95 -0.88 2.76 4.42
C SER A 95 -2.30 3.13 3.99
N LEU A 96 -3.34 2.50 4.54
CA LEU A 96 -4.75 2.84 4.31
C LEU A 96 -5.33 3.65 5.47
N ILE A 97 -5.08 3.20 6.70
CA ILE A 97 -5.68 3.80 7.89
C ILE A 97 -5.14 5.21 8.13
N ILE A 98 -3.82 5.43 8.00
CA ILE A 98 -3.24 6.75 8.26
C ILE A 98 -3.81 7.82 7.32
N PRO A 99 -3.82 7.64 5.98
CA PRO A 99 -4.47 8.60 5.08
C PRO A 99 -5.98 8.73 5.35
N GLY A 100 -6.68 7.62 5.64
CA GLY A 100 -8.11 7.67 5.96
C GLY A 100 -8.42 8.54 7.18
N ILE A 101 -7.62 8.43 8.24
CA ILE A 101 -7.73 9.27 9.43
C ILE A 101 -7.43 10.74 9.07
N LEU A 102 -6.33 11.00 8.35
CA LEU A 102 -5.95 12.34 7.94
C LEU A 102 -7.04 13.05 7.12
N PHE A 103 -7.63 12.36 6.14
CA PHE A 103 -8.73 12.94 5.36
C PHE A 103 -10.01 13.14 6.17
N GLY A 104 -10.33 12.23 7.09
CA GLY A 104 -11.42 12.45 8.04
C GLY A 104 -11.21 13.74 8.83
N PHE A 105 -9.99 13.96 9.34
CA PHE A 105 -9.68 15.20 10.05
C PHE A 105 -9.72 16.43 9.15
N PHE A 106 -9.15 16.38 7.94
CA PHE A 106 -9.19 17.54 7.03
C PHE A 106 -10.63 17.94 6.68
N ILE A 107 -11.52 16.96 6.45
CA ILE A 107 -12.94 17.22 6.22
C ILE A 107 -13.61 17.79 7.47
N HIS A 108 -13.23 17.35 8.67
CA HIS A 108 -13.75 17.90 9.94
C HIS A 108 -13.40 19.39 10.12
N PHE A 109 -12.17 19.80 9.79
CA PHE A 109 -11.75 21.20 9.95
C PHE A 109 -12.27 22.14 8.86
N ASP A 110 -12.20 21.70 7.60
CA ASP A 110 -12.67 22.47 6.45
C ASP A 110 -13.16 21.48 5.39
N THR A 111 -14.46 21.26 5.36
CA THR A 111 -15.10 20.28 4.47
C THR A 111 -14.68 20.47 3.01
N TYR A 112 -14.59 21.72 2.55
CA TYR A 112 -14.25 22.01 1.17
C TYR A 112 -12.79 21.64 0.87
N LYS A 113 -11.83 22.14 1.67
CA LYS A 113 -10.40 21.81 1.49
C LYS A 113 -10.12 20.32 1.72
N GLY A 114 -10.83 19.69 2.65
CA GLY A 114 -10.71 18.27 2.91
C GLY A 114 -11.17 17.42 1.72
N LEU A 115 -12.32 17.75 1.12
CA LEU A 115 -12.82 17.05 -0.07
C LEU A 115 -11.95 17.29 -1.30
N THR A 116 -11.49 18.52 -1.55
CA THR A 116 -10.60 18.81 -2.69
C THR A 116 -9.25 18.10 -2.52
N SER A 117 -8.70 18.04 -1.30
CA SER A 117 -7.49 17.26 -1.00
C SER A 117 -7.70 15.76 -1.22
N LEU A 118 -8.84 15.21 -0.81
CA LEU A 118 -9.18 13.80 -1.05
C LEU A 118 -9.26 13.48 -2.54
N ILE A 119 -9.90 14.36 -3.34
CA ILE A 119 -9.98 14.21 -4.80
C ILE A 119 -8.58 14.26 -5.44
N ALA A 120 -7.75 15.21 -5.03
CA ALA A 120 -6.38 15.36 -5.52
C ALA A 120 -5.49 14.14 -5.21
N TYR A 121 -5.78 13.41 -4.13
CA TYR A 121 -5.08 12.22 -3.69
C TYR A 121 -5.46 10.93 -4.47
N ILE A 122 -6.65 10.88 -5.09
CA ILE A 122 -7.15 9.68 -5.79
C ILE A 122 -6.15 9.11 -6.81
N PRO A 123 -5.50 9.91 -7.69
CA PRO A 123 -4.56 9.38 -8.67
C PRO A 123 -3.35 8.69 -8.03
N HIS A 124 -2.76 9.28 -6.99
CA HIS A 124 -1.67 8.69 -6.22
C HIS A 124 -2.12 7.40 -5.52
N TYR A 125 -3.21 7.48 -4.74
CA TYR A 125 -3.79 6.34 -4.02
C TYR A 125 -4.01 5.13 -4.92
N THR A 126 -4.64 5.35 -6.07
CA THR A 126 -5.04 4.28 -6.98
C THR A 126 -3.82 3.50 -7.48
N LEU A 127 -2.77 4.22 -7.91
CA LEU A 127 -1.56 3.63 -8.44
C LEU A 127 -0.76 2.92 -7.34
N GLU A 128 -0.57 3.57 -6.20
CA GLU A 128 0.18 3.02 -5.08
C GLU A 128 -0.51 1.79 -4.48
N MET A 129 -1.79 1.89 -4.14
CA MET A 129 -2.50 0.76 -3.54
C MET A 129 -2.61 -0.40 -4.49
N MET A 130 -2.79 -0.18 -5.80
CA MET A 130 -2.78 -1.27 -6.75
C MET A 130 -1.41 -1.97 -6.78
N SER A 131 -0.32 -1.20 -6.72
CA SER A 131 1.04 -1.75 -6.59
C SER A 131 1.19 -2.64 -5.35
N PHE A 132 0.79 -2.15 -4.17
CA PHE A 132 0.85 -2.91 -2.93
C PHE A 132 -0.07 -4.13 -2.93
N CYS A 133 -1.24 -4.05 -3.54
CA CYS A 133 -2.15 -5.19 -3.66
C CYS A 133 -1.58 -6.30 -4.57
N ILE A 134 -0.93 -5.93 -5.67
CA ILE A 134 -0.21 -6.86 -6.55
C ILE A 134 0.96 -7.50 -5.81
N PHE A 135 1.70 -6.73 -5.02
CA PHE A 135 2.81 -7.24 -4.22
C PHE A 135 2.33 -8.21 -3.13
N THR A 136 1.31 -7.79 -2.36
CA THR A 136 0.62 -8.59 -1.33
C THR A 136 0.09 -9.91 -1.89
N SER A 137 -0.43 -9.89 -3.11
CA SER A 137 -0.86 -11.11 -3.81
C SER A 137 0.28 -12.11 -3.99
N GLY A 138 1.48 -11.67 -4.35
CA GLY A 138 2.65 -12.54 -4.44
C GLY A 138 3.15 -13.02 -3.07
N LEU A 139 3.17 -12.12 -2.09
CA LEU A 139 3.55 -12.44 -0.71
C LEU A 139 2.63 -13.50 -0.10
N TYR A 140 1.34 -13.47 -0.43
CA TYR A 140 0.41 -14.52 -0.04
C TYR A 140 0.86 -15.92 -0.49
N MET A 141 1.27 -16.08 -1.75
CA MET A 141 1.75 -17.37 -2.24
C MET A 141 3.10 -17.75 -1.65
N LEU A 142 3.99 -16.77 -1.45
CA LEU A 142 5.29 -16.98 -0.80
C LEU A 142 5.11 -17.48 0.64
N ASN A 143 4.38 -16.74 1.46
CA ASN A 143 4.07 -17.09 2.86
C ASN A 143 3.35 -18.45 2.94
N LYS A 144 2.35 -18.68 2.07
CA LYS A 144 1.62 -19.96 2.01
C LYS A 144 2.53 -21.14 1.68
N SER A 145 3.56 -20.95 0.86
CA SER A 145 4.53 -22.01 0.55
C SER A 145 5.38 -22.39 1.78
N ILE A 146 5.77 -21.40 2.59
CA ILE A 146 6.50 -21.60 3.86
C ILE A 146 5.59 -22.30 4.87
N LEU A 147 4.41 -21.73 5.11
CA LEU A 147 3.44 -22.26 6.08
C LEU A 147 3.04 -23.70 5.76
N ARG A 148 2.84 -24.02 4.47
CA ARG A 148 2.52 -25.39 4.05
C ARG A 148 3.65 -26.35 4.37
N LYS A 149 4.91 -25.96 4.12
CA LYS A 149 6.09 -26.78 4.43
C LYS A 149 6.18 -27.05 5.93
N ILE A 150 6.04 -26.02 6.76
CA ILE A 150 6.10 -26.14 8.23
C ILE A 150 4.93 -26.97 8.77
N THR A 151 3.69 -26.64 8.40
CA THR A 151 2.51 -27.38 8.89
C THR A 151 2.51 -28.85 8.44
N ASN A 152 3.07 -29.15 7.28
CA ASN A 152 3.24 -30.52 6.83
C ASN A 152 4.28 -31.30 7.65
N LEU A 153 5.23 -30.67 8.36
CA LEU A 153 6.12 -31.39 9.27
C LEU A 153 5.32 -32.07 10.39
N PHE A 154 4.29 -31.40 10.91
CA PHE A 154 3.49 -31.85 12.05
C PHE A 154 2.24 -32.67 11.67
N ARG A 155 1.81 -32.66 10.41
CA ARG A 155 0.61 -33.42 9.99
C ARG A 155 0.89 -34.90 9.76
N LYS A 156 -0.04 -35.76 10.19
CA LYS A 156 -0.09 -37.19 9.82
C LYS A 156 -0.32 -37.36 8.32
N GLU A 157 -1.35 -36.70 7.79
CA GLU A 157 -1.64 -36.67 6.34
C GLU A 157 -1.10 -35.39 5.70
N LYS A 158 -0.12 -35.54 4.80
CA LYS A 158 0.54 -34.40 4.14
C LYS A 158 -0.36 -33.80 3.08
N LYS A 159 -0.53 -32.47 3.09
CA LYS A 159 -1.25 -31.74 2.04
C LYS A 159 -0.29 -31.33 0.93
N GLN A 160 -0.79 -31.11 -0.30
CA GLN A 160 0.04 -30.68 -1.43
C GLN A 160 0.85 -29.40 -1.10
N ASN A 161 2.14 -29.42 -1.42
CA ASN A 161 3.06 -28.30 -1.24
C ASN A 161 2.90 -27.25 -2.34
N TYR A 162 3.23 -26.01 -2.01
CA TYR A 162 3.43 -24.94 -2.99
C TYR A 162 4.93 -24.73 -3.20
N SER A 163 5.33 -24.42 -4.43
CA SER A 163 6.75 -24.16 -4.73
C SER A 163 7.16 -22.77 -4.25
N PHE A 164 8.09 -22.74 -3.29
CA PHE A 164 8.69 -21.50 -2.79
C PHE A 164 9.42 -20.75 -3.92
N LYS A 165 10.27 -21.45 -4.68
CA LYS A 165 11.04 -20.88 -5.79
C LYS A 165 10.12 -20.24 -6.83
N LEU A 166 9.03 -20.92 -7.19
CA LEU A 166 8.08 -20.37 -8.16
C LEU A 166 7.37 -19.12 -7.60
N SER A 167 6.97 -19.15 -6.33
CA SER A 167 6.30 -18.03 -5.68
C SER A 167 7.22 -16.81 -5.60
N LEU A 168 8.49 -17.00 -5.27
CA LEU A 168 9.50 -15.94 -5.23
C LEU A 168 9.78 -15.36 -6.62
N ILE A 169 9.92 -16.19 -7.66
CA ILE A 169 10.13 -15.71 -9.04
C ILE A 169 8.92 -14.89 -9.53
N ASN A 170 7.69 -15.36 -9.26
CA ASN A 170 6.48 -14.63 -9.64
C ASN A 170 6.41 -13.28 -8.91
N LEU A 171 6.73 -13.25 -7.61
CA LEU A 171 6.79 -12.01 -6.82
C LEU A 171 7.81 -11.02 -7.39
N LEU A 172 9.05 -11.46 -7.66
CA LEU A 172 10.11 -10.61 -8.21
C LEU A 172 9.72 -10.03 -9.58
N LYS A 173 9.13 -10.85 -10.46
CA LYS A 173 8.63 -10.40 -11.76
C LYS A 173 7.53 -9.35 -11.60
N ALA A 174 6.54 -9.62 -10.76
CA ALA A 174 5.47 -8.67 -10.50
C ALA A 174 6.03 -7.36 -9.91
N TYR A 175 6.98 -7.46 -8.98
CA TYR A 175 7.60 -6.30 -8.36
C TYR A 175 8.35 -5.43 -9.36
N LEU A 176 9.29 -5.99 -10.11
CA LEU A 176 10.17 -5.25 -11.02
C LEU A 176 9.42 -4.64 -12.20
N PHE A 177 8.48 -5.38 -12.78
CA PHE A 177 7.85 -4.99 -14.04
C PHE A 177 6.44 -4.40 -13.88
N VAL A 178 5.86 -4.43 -12.68
CA VAL A 178 4.52 -3.86 -12.42
C VAL A 178 4.52 -2.96 -11.20
N CYS A 179 4.88 -3.48 -10.02
CA CYS A 179 4.78 -2.70 -8.79
C CYS A 179 5.69 -1.47 -8.77
N LEU A 180 6.97 -1.62 -9.12
CA LEU A 180 7.93 -0.54 -9.10
C LEU A 180 7.56 0.57 -10.12
N PRO A 181 7.22 0.26 -11.39
CA PRO A 181 6.67 1.25 -12.31
C PRO A 181 5.42 1.97 -11.78
N LEU A 182 4.47 1.25 -11.16
CA LEU A 182 3.27 1.86 -10.59
C LEU A 182 3.59 2.82 -9.44
N VAL A 183 4.53 2.47 -8.56
CA VAL A 183 4.96 3.38 -7.47
C VAL A 183 5.67 4.61 -8.00
N ILE A 184 6.51 4.45 -9.03
CA ILE A 184 7.15 5.61 -9.69
C ILE A 184 6.07 6.55 -10.23
N LEU A 185 5.08 6.02 -10.95
CA LEU A 185 3.96 6.83 -11.44
C LEU A 185 3.18 7.48 -10.29
N ALA A 186 2.93 6.75 -9.20
CA ALA A 186 2.25 7.27 -8.01
C ALA A 186 3.03 8.43 -7.37
N ALA A 187 4.37 8.37 -7.34
CA ALA A 187 5.20 9.45 -6.82
C ALA A 187 5.10 10.73 -7.66
N PHE A 188 5.00 10.59 -8.99
CA PHE A 188 4.76 11.72 -9.89
C PHE A 188 3.35 12.29 -9.74
N THR A 189 2.32 11.45 -9.60
CA THR A 189 0.96 11.95 -9.41
C THR A 189 0.82 12.71 -8.10
N GLU A 190 1.43 12.23 -7.02
CA GLU A 190 1.44 12.91 -5.72
C GLU A 190 2.20 14.24 -5.73
N THR A 191 3.26 14.34 -6.53
CA THR A 191 4.10 15.54 -6.54
C THR A 191 3.57 16.61 -7.48
N TYR A 192 3.00 16.25 -8.63
CA TYR A 192 2.64 17.21 -9.67
C TYR A 192 1.14 17.24 -9.97
N ILE A 193 0.49 16.07 -10.05
CA ILE A 193 -0.92 16.00 -10.40
C ILE A 193 -1.80 16.44 -9.23
N ALA A 194 -1.44 16.08 -7.99
CA ALA A 194 -2.15 16.53 -6.80
C ALA A 194 -2.15 18.07 -6.70
N ASP A 195 -0.98 18.70 -6.82
CA ASP A 195 -0.84 20.17 -6.81
C ASP A 195 -1.62 20.83 -7.96
N MET A 196 -1.55 20.26 -9.16
CA MET A 196 -2.33 20.73 -10.31
C MET A 196 -3.85 20.66 -10.04
N LEU A 197 -4.34 19.55 -9.51
CA LEU A 197 -5.77 19.38 -9.20
C LEU A 197 -6.23 20.34 -8.11
N LEU A 198 -5.43 20.54 -7.07
CA LEU A 198 -5.72 21.51 -6.01
C LEU A 198 -5.82 22.93 -6.55
N ASN A 199 -4.89 23.34 -7.42
CA ASN A 199 -4.91 24.68 -8.04
C ASN A 199 -6.07 24.88 -9.03
N LEU A 200 -6.64 23.81 -9.59
CA LEU A 200 -7.81 23.89 -10.47
C LEU A 200 -9.12 24.01 -9.69
N MET A 201 -9.15 23.51 -8.46
CA MET A 201 -10.35 23.53 -7.62
C MET A 201 -10.43 24.78 -6.75
N ASN A 202 -9.29 25.32 -6.30
CA ASN A 202 -9.18 26.56 -5.53
C ASN A 202 -9.33 27.82 -6.39
#